data_AF-A0A3M0XIX7-F1
#
_entry.id   AF-A0A3M0XIX7-F1
#
_cell.length_a   1.000
_cell.length_b   1.000
_cell.length_c   1.000
_cell.angle_alpha   90.00
_cell.angle_beta   90.00
_cell.angle_gamma   90.00
#
_symmetry.space_group_name_H-M   'P 1'
#
loop_
_entity.id
_entity.type
_entity.pdbx_description
1 polymer ?
#
loop_
_entity_poly.entity_id
_entity_poly.type
_entity_poly.pdbx_seq_one_letter_code
_entity_poly.pdbx_strand_id
1 'polypeptide(L)' 'TPLEECIKRDVKGLYRRAQRGEIENFTGISSPYEPPLNPDIHLSTAQMSVDECVEKVVSYLQTRGLIY' A
#
# COMPACT_ATOMS: atom_id res chain seq x y z
N THR A 1 1.81 5.15 1.99
CA THR A 1 0.67 5.08 2.93
C THR A 1 1.16 4.67 4.30
N PRO A 2 0.84 5.43 5.37
CA PRO A 2 1.25 5.10 6.73
C PRO A 2 0.62 3.79 7.23
N LEU A 3 1.32 3.10 8.15
CA LEU A 3 0.86 1.85 8.75
C LEU A 3 -0.41 2.06 9.59
N GLU A 4 -0.53 3.19 10.27
CA GLU A 4 -1.65 3.55 11.13
C GLU A 4 -2.96 3.60 10.34
N GLU A 5 -2.93 4.14 9.12
CA GLU A 5 -4.07 4.15 8.21
C GLU A 5 -4.42 2.74 7.73
N CYS A 6 -3.43 1.87 7.53
CA CYS A 6 -3.66 0.47 7.19
C CYS A 6 -4.31 -0.31 8.36
N ILE A 7 -3.85 -0.08 9.60
CA ILE A 7 -4.42 -0.65 10.83
C ILE A 7 -5.84 -0.12 11.05
N LYS A 8 -6.10 1.16 10.78
CA LYS A 8 -7.44 1.75 10.92
C LYS A 8 -8.44 1.12 9.94
N ARG A 9 -8.01 0.82 8.72
CA ARG A 9 -8.86 0.19 7.69
C ARG A 9 -9.20 -1.26 8.01
N ASP A 10 -8.23 -2.03 8.53
CA ASP A 10 -8.32 -3.45 8.94
C ASP A 10 -9.44 -4.26 8.27
N VAL A 11 -9.50 -4.20 6.93
CA VAL A 11 -10.67 -4.65 6.15
C VAL A 11 -10.99 -6.13 6.39
N LYS A 12 -9.96 -6.91 6.72
CA LYS A 12 -10.04 -8.36 6.93
C LYS A 12 -9.83 -8.78 8.39
N GLY A 13 -9.69 -7.84 9.33
CA GLY A 13 -9.39 -8.14 10.73
C GLY A 13 -7.98 -8.67 10.98
N LEU A 14 -7.08 -8.59 9.99
CA LEU A 14 -5.76 -9.22 10.04
C LEU A 14 -4.82 -8.49 10.99
N TYR A 15 -4.87 -7.15 11.04
CA TYR A 15 -4.04 -6.38 11.97
C TYR A 15 -4.41 -6.70 13.42
N ARG A 16 -5.71 -6.84 13.72
CA ARG A 16 -6.19 -7.18 15.06
C ARG A 16 -5.77 -8.60 15.48
N ARG A 17 -5.82 -9.57 14.56
CA ARG A 17 -5.38 -10.95 14.81
C ARG A 17 -3.86 -11.03 15.02
N ALA A 18 -3.08 -10.30 14.22
CA ALA A 18 -1.64 -10.19 14.38
C ALA A 18 -1.24 -9.55 15.72
N GLN A 19 -1.95 -8.50 16.17
CA GLN A 19 -1.72 -7.91 17.50
C GLN A 19 -2.01 -8.88 18.65
N ARG A 20 -2.93 -9.84 18.47
CA ARG A 20 -3.23 -10.90 19.44
C ARG A 20 -2.27 -12.09 19.37
N GLY A 21 -1.25 -12.03 18.49
CA GLY A 21 -0.28 -13.12 18.31
C GLY A 21 -0.82 -14.32 17.54
N GLU A 22 -1.98 -14.21 16.89
CA GLU A 22 -2.57 -15.31 16.11
C GLU A 22 -1.95 -15.47 14.71
N ILE A 23 -1.20 -14.46 14.26
CA ILE A 23 -0.53 -14.46 12.95
C ILE A 23 0.93 -14.10 13.17
N GLU A 24 1.80 -15.07 12.97
CA GLU A 24 3.24 -14.88 13.05
C GLU A 24 3.77 -14.14 11.82
N ASN A 25 4.91 -13.45 11.97
CA ASN A 25 5.62 -12.75 10.88
C ASN A 25 4.77 -11.75 10.08
N PHE A 26 3.80 -11.11 10.73
CA PHE A 26 2.93 -10.14 10.08
C PHE A 26 3.66 -8.83 9.80
N THR A 27 3.74 -8.45 8.53
CA THR A 27 4.44 -7.25 8.05
C THR A 27 3.83 -5.97 8.65
N GLY A 28 4.68 -5.14 9.25
CA GLY A 28 4.30 -3.93 9.97
C GLY A 28 3.91 -4.15 11.45
N ILE A 29 3.84 -5.40 11.93
CA ILE A 29 3.65 -5.69 13.37
C ILE A 29 4.86 -6.47 13.90
N SER A 30 5.03 -7.72 13.47
CA SER A 30 6.07 -8.63 13.99
C SER A 30 7.20 -8.86 12.97
N SER A 31 7.09 -8.28 11.77
CA SER A 31 8.11 -8.30 10.72
C SER A 31 8.21 -6.90 10.08
N PRO A 32 9.41 -6.41 9.74
CA PRO A 32 9.57 -5.09 9.12
C PRO A 32 9.00 -5.06 7.70
N TYR A 33 8.52 -3.88 7.29
CA TYR A 33 8.30 -3.57 5.89
C TYR A 33 9.50 -2.78 5.39
N GLU A 34 10.15 -3.25 4.32
CA GLU A 34 11.24 -2.54 3.66
C GLU A 34 10.66 -1.75 2.48
N PRO A 35 10.56 -0.41 2.57
CA PRO A 35 10.04 0.39 1.47
C PRO A 35 10.95 0.27 0.24
N PRO A 36 10.38 0.24 -0.99
CA PRO A 36 11.19 0.21 -2.19
C PRO A 36 12.07 1.46 -2.30
N LEU A 37 13.37 1.27 -2.56
CA LEU A 37 14.34 2.37 -2.66
C LEU A 37 14.14 3.20 -3.94
N ASN A 38 13.85 2.54 -5.07
CA ASN A 38 13.66 3.17 -6.36
C ASN A 38 12.38 2.64 -7.04
N PRO A 39 11.19 3.03 -6.57
CA PRO A 39 9.95 2.64 -7.22
C PRO A 39 9.77 3.42 -8.53
N ASP A 40 9.32 2.74 -9.58
CA ASP A 40 8.93 3.37 -10.85
C ASP A 40 7.82 4.42 -10.68
N ILE A 41 6.90 4.15 -9.77
CA ILE A 41 5.79 5.03 -9.38
C ILE A 41 5.42 4.78 -7.91
N HIS A 42 5.12 5.85 -7.18
CA HIS A 42 4.61 5.77 -5.81
C HIS A 42 3.19 6.35 -5.72
N LEU A 43 2.28 5.60 -5.10
CA LEU A 43 0.87 5.97 -4.91
C LEU A 43 0.58 6.19 -3.41
N SER A 44 0.15 7.41 -3.05
CA SER A 44 -0.23 7.74 -1.68
C SER A 44 -1.71 7.44 -1.45
N THR A 45 -2.05 6.18 -1.26
CA THR A 45 -3.45 5.71 -1.11
C THR A 45 -4.14 6.14 0.19
N ALA A 46 -3.43 6.87 1.07
CA ALA A 46 -4.02 7.57 2.22
C ALA A 46 -4.60 8.94 1.83
N GLN A 47 -4.09 9.55 0.77
CA GLN A 47 -4.38 10.94 0.36
C GLN A 47 -5.06 11.01 -1.00
N MET A 48 -4.96 9.94 -1.80
CA MET A 48 -5.56 9.82 -3.11
C MET A 48 -6.76 8.87 -3.05
N SER A 49 -7.80 9.23 -3.79
CA SER A 49 -8.89 8.33 -4.16
C SER A 49 -8.41 7.23 -5.12
N VAL A 50 -9.25 6.21 -5.31
CA VAL A 50 -8.95 5.13 -6.26
C VAL A 50 -8.83 5.68 -7.68
N ASP A 51 -9.72 6.58 -8.09
CA ASP A 51 -9.72 7.14 -9.44
C ASP A 51 -8.45 7.95 -9.71
N GLU A 52 -8.01 8.78 -8.75
CA GLU A 52 -6.74 9.52 -8.86
C GLU A 52 -5.52 8.58 -8.91
N CYS A 53 -5.55 7.47 -8.16
CA CYS A 53 -4.49 6.46 -8.24
C CYS A 53 -4.46 5.79 -9.61
N VAL A 54 -5.61 5.44 -10.16
CA VAL A 54 -5.74 4.83 -11.49
C VAL A 54 -5.25 5.79 -12.55
N GLU A 55 -5.70 7.04 -12.53
CA GLU A 55 -5.27 8.07 -13.47
C GLU A 55 -3.75 8.24 -13.44
N LYS A 56 -3.15 8.34 -12.25
CA LYS A 56 -1.70 8.47 -12.10
C LYS A 56 -0.93 7.29 -12.70
N VAL A 57 -1.45 6.07 -12.56
CA VAL A 57 -0.85 4.86 -13.16
C VAL A 57 -0.98 4.90 -14.69
N VAL A 58 -2.17 5.21 -15.21
CA VAL A 58 -2.43 5.28 -16.65
C VAL A 58 -1.54 6.34 -17.31
N SER A 59 -1.48 7.55 -16.76
CA SER A 59 -0.61 8.62 -17.28
C SER A 59 0.87 8.24 -17.25
N TYR A 60 1.32 7.53 -16.21
CA TYR A 60 2.69 7.03 -16.14
C TYR A 60 2.99 6.04 -17.28
N LEU A 61 2.10 5.08 -17.52
CA LEU A 61 2.24 4.09 -18.58
C LEU A 61 2.20 4.73 -19.98
N GLN A 62 1.31 5.71 -20.20
CA GLN A 62 1.25 6.49 -21.45
C GLN A 62 2.52 7.30 -21.70
N THR A 63 3.04 7.97 -20.66
CA THR A 63 4.29 8.76 -20.76
C THR A 63 5.49 7.87 -21.09
N ARG A 64 5.48 6.62 -20.62
CA ARG A 64 6.48 5.60 -20.94
C ARG A 64 6.25 4.93 -22.30
N GLY A 65 5.15 5.22 -22.99
CA GLY A 65 4.79 4.61 -24.27
C GLY A 65 4.41 3.13 -24.18
N LEU A 66 3.98 2.66 -22.99
CA LEU A 66 3.62 1.26 -22.74
C LEU A 66 2.16 0.97 -23.10
N ILE A 67 1.32 2.00 -23.04
CA ILE A 67 -0.09 1.96 -23.44
C ILE A 67 -0.42 3.25 -24.21
N TYR A 68 -1.50 3.21 -24.99
CA TYR A 68 -2.00 4.33 -25.80
C TYR A 68 -3.38 4.73 -25.29
#